data_AF-A0A962YPZ0-F1
#
_entry.id   AF-A0A962YPZ0-F1
#
_cell.length_a   1.000
_cell.length_b   1.000
_cell.length_c   1.000
_cell.angle_alpha   90.00
_cell.angle_beta   90.00
_cell.angle_gamma   90.00
#
_symmetry.space_group_name_H-M   'P 1'
#
loop_
_entity.id
_entity.type
_entity.pdbx_description
1 polymer ?
#
loop_
_entity_poly.entity_id
_entity_poly.type
_entity_poly.pdbx_seq_one_letter_code
_entity_poly.pdbx_strand_id
1 'polypeptide(L)'
;HQSDADSAAILNAEGFRSAHGHAFTRSNVWWLRQHWTLPSSKEVSTGPHPLRWADGTYSIAGAADAIGVTLGTVYLWVRQGRIQGQQISKGMPWKLILSEDDIVTLQTYVKRVRRIKRSNREAS
;
A
#
# COMPACT_ATOMS: atom_id res chain seq x y z
N HIS A 1 0.05 1.76 -22.45
CA HIS A 1 -1.39 1.46 -22.34
C HIS A 1 -1.48 -0.06 -22.43
N GLN A 2 -1.99 -0.77 -21.44
CA GLN A 2 -2.15 -2.22 -21.54
C GLN A 2 -3.64 -2.48 -21.77
N SER A 3 -3.97 -3.03 -22.93
CA SER A 3 -5.34 -3.36 -23.30
C SER A 3 -5.76 -4.67 -22.65
N ASP A 4 -7.06 -4.92 -22.48
CA ASP A 4 -7.56 -6.21 -21.98
C ASP A 4 -7.14 -7.39 -22.89
N ALA A 5 -6.82 -7.09 -24.16
CA ALA A 5 -6.24 -8.05 -25.08
C ALA A 5 -4.79 -8.40 -24.71
N ASP A 6 -3.98 -7.42 -24.30
CA ASP A 6 -2.62 -7.64 -23.83
C ASP A 6 -2.60 -8.43 -22.52
N SER A 7 -3.52 -8.13 -21.59
CA SER A 7 -3.69 -8.91 -20.36
C SER A 7 -4.09 -10.35 -20.66
N ALA A 8 -5.01 -10.58 -21.60
CA ALA A 8 -5.37 -11.93 -22.04
C ALA A 8 -4.17 -12.66 -22.66
N ALA A 9 -3.38 -11.98 -23.49
CA ALA A 9 -2.20 -12.55 -24.11
C ALA A 9 -1.14 -12.96 -23.08
N ILE A 10 -0.86 -12.11 -22.08
CA ILE A 10 0.08 -12.41 -21.00
C ILE A 10 -0.40 -13.59 -20.15
N LEU A 11 -1.66 -13.58 -19.72
CA LEU A 11 -2.23 -14.67 -18.92
C LEU A 11 -2.14 -16.02 -19.65
N ASN A 12 -2.39 -16.01 -20.96
CA ASN A 12 -2.30 -17.22 -21.78
C ASN A 12 -0.84 -17.67 -21.98
N ALA A 13 0.09 -16.73 -22.14
CA ALA A 13 1.52 -16.99 -22.30
C ALA A 13 2.16 -17.53 -21.01
N GLU A 14 1.69 -17.08 -19.85
CA GLU A 14 2.09 -17.58 -18.53
C GLU A 14 1.42 -18.92 -18.15
N GLY A 15 0.55 -19.45 -19.02
CA GLY A 15 -0.07 -20.77 -18.85
C GLY A 15 -1.33 -20.78 -17.99
N PHE A 16 -1.84 -19.64 -17.55
CA PHE A 16 -3.10 -19.57 -16.82
C PHE A 16 -4.30 -19.94 -17.72
N ARG A 17 -5.31 -20.56 -17.12
CA ARG A 17 -6.58 -20.92 -17.77
C ARG A 17 -7.76 -20.49 -16.92
N SER A 18 -8.91 -20.30 -17.55
CA SER A 18 -10.15 -20.00 -16.84
C SER A 18 -10.59 -21.19 -15.98
N ALA A 19 -11.59 -20.99 -15.10
CA ALA A 19 -12.14 -22.05 -14.25
C ALA A 19 -12.68 -23.26 -15.04
N HIS A 20 -13.02 -23.08 -16.32
CA HIS A 20 -13.44 -24.14 -17.23
C HIS A 20 -12.32 -24.66 -18.15
N GLY A 21 -11.05 -24.29 -17.87
CA GLY A 21 -9.89 -24.77 -18.62
C GLY A 21 -9.63 -24.07 -19.96
N HIS A 22 -10.37 -23.02 -20.30
CA HIS A 22 -10.22 -22.29 -21.56
C HIS A 22 -9.16 -21.18 -21.48
N ALA A 23 -8.62 -20.80 -22.63
CA ALA A 23 -7.77 -19.61 -22.76
C ALA A 23 -8.56 -18.33 -22.41
N PHE A 24 -7.86 -17.35 -21.86
CA PHE A 24 -8.41 -16.03 -21.59
C PHE A 24 -8.65 -15.28 -22.92
N THR A 25 -9.81 -14.65 -23.02
CA THR A 25 -10.15 -13.75 -24.13
C THR A 25 -10.30 -12.33 -23.61
N ARG A 26 -10.16 -11.33 -24.49
CA ARG A 26 -10.39 -9.92 -24.14
C ARG A 26 -11.72 -9.72 -23.42
N SER A 27 -12.80 -10.32 -23.92
CA SER A 27 -14.14 -10.18 -23.35
C SER A 27 -14.26 -10.81 -21.97
N ASN A 28 -13.61 -11.97 -21.76
CA ASN A 28 -13.58 -12.63 -20.45
C ASN A 28 -12.77 -11.80 -19.44
N VAL A 29 -11.61 -11.29 -19.85
CA VAL A 29 -10.78 -10.39 -19.02
C VAL A 29 -11.52 -9.08 -18.70
N TRP A 30 -12.22 -8.49 -19.67
CA TRP A 30 -13.05 -7.31 -19.46
C TRP A 30 -14.19 -7.58 -18.47
N TRP A 31 -14.90 -8.70 -18.61
CA TRP A 31 -15.99 -9.08 -17.72
C TRP A 31 -15.49 -9.39 -16.30
N LEU A 32 -14.38 -10.12 -16.18
CA LEU A 32 -13.70 -10.36 -14.89
C LEU A 32 -13.24 -9.05 -14.24
N ARG A 33 -12.71 -8.11 -15.02
CA ARG A 33 -12.33 -6.77 -14.53
C ARG A 33 -13.53 -6.03 -13.96
N GLN A 34 -14.68 -6.10 -14.63
CA GLN A 34 -15.91 -5.45 -14.18
C GLN A 34 -16.54 -6.14 -12.96
N HIS A 35 -16.49 -7.47 -12.87
CA HIS A 35 -17.11 -8.22 -11.77
C HIS A 35 -16.22 -8.40 -10.53
N TRP A 36 -14.90 -8.39 -10.65
CA TRP A 36 -13.97 -8.65 -9.53
C TRP A 36 -13.35 -7.39 -8.92
N THR A 37 -13.82 -6.19 -9.30
CA THR A 37 -13.20 -4.92 -8.86
C THR A 37 -11.67 -4.96 -8.92
N LEU A 38 -11.10 -5.67 -9.91
CA LEU A 38 -9.68 -5.60 -10.21
C LEU A 38 -9.49 -4.27 -10.93
N PRO A 39 -8.96 -3.23 -10.25
CA PRO A 39 -8.88 -1.95 -10.89
C PRO A 39 -7.97 -2.10 -12.09
N SER A 40 -8.40 -1.55 -13.23
CA SER A 40 -7.46 -1.22 -14.29
C SER A 40 -6.29 -0.48 -13.65
N SER A 41 -5.06 -0.86 -13.99
CA SER A 41 -3.82 -0.37 -13.39
C SER A 41 -3.63 1.16 -13.48
N LYS A 42 -4.58 1.89 -14.07
CA LYS A 42 -4.66 3.35 -14.07
C LYS A 42 -5.75 3.98 -13.20
N GLU A 43 -6.77 3.27 -12.73
CA GLU A 43 -7.81 3.87 -11.85
C GLU A 43 -7.39 3.93 -10.37
N VAL A 44 -6.36 3.19 -9.97
CA VAL A 44 -5.78 3.27 -8.62
C VAL A 44 -4.84 4.47 -8.48
N SER A 45 -4.67 5.30 -9.52
CA SER A 45 -3.60 6.31 -9.58
C SER A 45 -4.08 7.76 -9.76
N THR A 46 -5.28 8.12 -9.29
CA THR A 46 -5.68 9.54 -9.32
C THR A 46 -6.44 10.05 -8.09
N GLY A 47 -6.93 9.17 -7.20
CA GLY A 47 -7.50 9.55 -5.90
C GLY A 47 -6.52 9.26 -4.76
N PRO A 48 -6.48 10.07 -3.68
CA PRO A 48 -5.72 9.70 -2.50
C PRO A 48 -6.24 8.35 -1.97
N HIS A 49 -5.33 7.38 -1.81
CA HIS A 49 -5.68 6.13 -1.13
C HIS A 49 -6.25 6.43 0.26
N PRO A 50 -7.19 5.60 0.75
CA PRO A 50 -7.73 5.80 2.08
C PRO A 50 -6.60 5.79 3.12
N LEU A 51 -6.73 6.64 4.15
CA LEU A 51 -5.80 6.63 5.28
C LEU A 51 -5.87 5.29 6.01
N ARG A 52 -7.06 4.71 6.11
CA ARG A 52 -7.31 3.40 6.73
C ARG A 52 -8.20 2.54 5.85
N TRP A 53 -7.82 1.29 5.65
CA TRP A 53 -8.64 0.30 4.94
C TRP A 53 -9.72 -0.29 5.86
N ALA A 54 -10.73 -0.91 5.25
CA ALA A 54 -11.84 -1.54 5.98
C ALA A 54 -11.39 -2.70 6.89
N ASP A 55 -10.25 -3.32 6.58
CA ASP A 55 -9.59 -4.35 7.41
C ASP A 55 -8.82 -3.76 8.61
N GLY A 56 -8.86 -2.44 8.79
CA GLY A 56 -8.20 -1.74 9.88
C GLY A 56 -6.74 -1.40 9.63
N THR A 57 -6.14 -1.84 8.51
CA THR A 57 -4.76 -1.53 8.15
C THR A 57 -4.60 -0.08 7.68
N TYR A 58 -3.40 0.48 7.82
CA TYR A 58 -3.09 1.87 7.51
C TYR A 58 -2.27 2.01 6.23
N SER A 59 -2.60 2.99 5.38
CA SER A 59 -1.71 3.38 4.30
C SER A 59 -0.48 4.10 4.85
N ILE A 60 0.58 4.27 4.03
CA ILE A 60 1.74 5.10 4.44
C ILE A 60 1.27 6.49 4.90
N ALA A 61 0.30 7.07 4.18
CA ALA A 61 -0.28 8.36 4.51
C ALA A 61 -1.08 8.31 5.82
N GLY A 62 -1.91 7.29 6.01
CA GLY A 62 -2.67 7.13 7.26
C GLY A 62 -1.78 6.88 8.47
N ALA A 63 -0.72 6.09 8.35
CA ALA A 63 0.23 5.89 9.44
C ALA A 63 1.03 7.17 9.75
N ALA A 64 1.39 7.94 8.71
CA ALA A 64 2.08 9.22 8.91
C ALA A 64 1.19 10.21 9.68
N ASP A 65 -0.09 10.28 9.33
CA ASP A 65 -1.10 11.09 10.03
C ASP A 65 -1.30 10.61 11.48
N ALA A 66 -1.55 9.31 11.67
CA ALA A 66 -1.78 8.72 12.99
C ALA A 66 -0.58 8.89 13.94
N ILE A 67 0.65 8.78 13.43
CA ILE A 67 1.88 8.89 14.24
C ILE A 67 2.34 10.36 14.35
N GLY A 68 1.95 11.23 13.42
CA GLY A 68 2.40 12.62 13.33
C GLY A 68 3.83 12.77 12.80
N VAL A 69 4.20 11.96 11.80
CA VAL A 69 5.52 11.96 11.13
C VAL A 69 5.39 12.18 9.62
N THR A 70 6.51 12.30 8.91
CA THR A 70 6.51 12.39 7.44
C THR A 70 6.33 11.01 6.80
N LEU A 71 5.80 10.97 5.57
CA LEU A 71 5.71 9.73 4.76
C LEU A 71 7.08 9.03 4.66
N GLY A 72 8.15 9.79 4.44
CA GLY A 72 9.51 9.26 4.35
C GLY A 72 9.99 8.56 5.63
N THR A 73 9.57 9.06 6.79
CA THR A 73 9.84 8.40 8.08
C THR A 73 9.15 7.05 8.19
N VAL A 74 7.87 6.98 7.76
CA VAL A 74 7.13 5.72 7.74
C VAL A 74 7.78 4.72 6.77
N TYR A 75 8.13 5.16 5.55
CA TYR A 75 8.86 4.33 4.59
C TYR A 75 10.18 3.77 5.17
N LEU A 76 10.94 4.61 5.88
CA LEU A 76 12.17 4.19 6.53
C LEU A 76 11.90 3.12 7.60
N TRP A 77 10.89 3.30 8.44
CA TRP A 77 10.55 2.35 9.50
C TRP A 77 10.02 1.02 8.98
N VAL A 78 9.26 1.03 7.89
CA VAL A 78 8.85 -0.19 7.19
C VAL A 78 10.08 -0.91 6.63
N ARG A 79 11.00 -0.20 5.96
CA ARG A 79 12.26 -0.79 5.46
C ARG A 79 13.16 -1.32 6.57
N GLN A 80 13.11 -0.73 7.76
CA GLN A 80 13.85 -1.17 8.95
C GLN A 80 13.14 -2.30 9.72
N GLY A 81 11.93 -2.71 9.33
CA GLY A 81 11.14 -3.69 10.05
C GLY A 81 10.56 -3.21 11.39
N ARG A 82 10.56 -1.89 11.65
CA ARG A 82 9.97 -1.29 12.86
C ARG A 82 8.45 -1.15 12.75
N ILE A 83 7.93 -1.06 11.54
CA ILE A 83 6.50 -1.15 11.23
C ILE A 83 6.32 -2.33 10.29
N GLN A 84 5.38 -3.21 10.63
CA GLN A 84 5.02 -4.31 9.75
C GLN A 84 4.21 -3.77 8.55
N GLY A 85 4.81 -3.81 7.38
CA GLY A 85 4.17 -3.42 6.13
C GLY A 85 4.10 -4.60 5.17
N GLN A 86 2.93 -4.79 4.55
CA GLN A 86 2.73 -5.75 3.47
C GLN A 86 2.48 -4.99 2.17
N GLN A 87 3.27 -5.31 1.15
CA GLN A 87 3.01 -4.88 -0.22
C GLN A 87 2.61 -6.13 -1.03
N ILE A 88 1.39 -6.13 -1.56
CA ILE A 88 0.84 -7.29 -2.29
C ILE A 88 1.66 -7.56 -3.57
N SER A 89 2.06 -6.50 -4.28
CA SER A 89 2.98 -6.57 -5.41
C SER A 89 3.68 -5.22 -5.61
N LYS A 90 4.83 -5.23 -6.28
CA LYS A 90 5.60 -4.01 -6.54
C LYS A 90 4.73 -2.97 -7.28
N GLY A 91 4.55 -1.81 -6.67
CA GLY A 91 3.71 -0.73 -7.21
C GLY A 91 2.30 -0.66 -6.62
N MET A 92 1.88 -1.67 -5.83
CA MET A 92 0.65 -1.60 -5.04
C MET A 92 0.87 -0.81 -3.74
N PRO A 93 -0.18 -0.17 -3.20
CA PRO A 93 -0.09 0.55 -1.93
C PRO A 93 0.29 -0.39 -0.78
N TRP A 94 1.08 0.14 0.17
CA TRP A 94 1.49 -0.58 1.37
C TRP A 94 0.34 -0.67 2.37
N LYS A 95 0.03 -1.88 2.81
CA LYS A 95 -0.83 -2.12 3.97
C LYS A 95 0.01 -2.24 5.23
N LEU A 96 -0.12 -1.27 6.14
CA LEU A 96 0.61 -1.28 7.41
C LEU A 96 -0.28 -1.84 8.51
N ILE A 97 0.25 -2.82 9.21
CA ILE A 97 -0.39 -3.43 10.37
C ILE A 97 0.13 -2.67 11.59
N LEU A 98 -0.74 -1.88 12.20
CA LEU A 98 -0.47 -1.09 13.39
C LEU A 98 -1.63 -1.24 14.36
N SER A 99 -1.33 -1.67 15.58
CA SER A 99 -2.27 -1.59 16.70
C SER A 99 -2.29 -0.17 17.28
N GLU A 100 -3.28 0.12 18.13
CA GLU A 100 -3.33 1.40 18.85
C GLU A 100 -2.10 1.58 19.75
N ASP A 101 -1.67 0.50 20.42
CA ASP A 101 -0.45 0.49 21.25
C ASP A 101 0.83 0.80 20.44
N ASP A 102 0.93 0.29 19.21
CA ASP A 102 2.06 0.61 18.32
C ASP A 102 2.08 2.10 17.99
N ILE A 103 0.91 2.67 17.68
CA ILE A 103 0.76 4.10 17.36
C ILE A 103 1.19 4.95 18.57
N VAL A 104 0.68 4.65 19.76
CA VAL A 104 1.02 5.36 21.00
C VAL A 104 2.52 5.27 21.32
N THR A 105 3.10 4.08 21.15
CA THR A 105 4.53 3.84 21.35
C THR A 105 5.38 4.68 20.39
N LEU A 106 5.03 4.69 19.11
CA LEU A 106 5.75 5.44 18.07
C LEU A 106 5.59 6.96 18.26
N GLN A 107 4.40 7.45 18.63
CA GLN A 107 4.19 8.86 18.98
C GLN A 107 5.07 9.27 20.17
N THR A 108 5.14 8.45 21.21
CA THR A 108 5.96 8.72 22.41
C THR A 108 7.45 8.79 22.05
N TYR A 109 7.92 7.86 21.23
CA TYR A 109 9.28 7.87 20.69
C TYR A 109 9.57 9.17 19.91
N VAL A 110 8.67 9.58 19.02
CA VAL A 110 8.82 10.80 18.21
C VAL A 110 8.89 12.04 19.10
N LYS A 111 7.99 12.16 20.08
CA LYS A 111 7.98 13.28 21.05
C LYS A 111 9.32 13.36 21.78
N ARG A 112 9.85 12.23 22.25
CA ARG A 112 11.16 12.15 22.93
C ARG A 112 12.30 12.62 22.03
N VAL A 113 12.39 12.10 20.80
CA VAL A 113 13.46 12.45 19.87
C VAL A 113 13.42 13.94 19.49
N ARG A 114 12.22 14.51 19.28
CA ARG A 114 12.06 15.95 18.99
C ARG A 114 12.52 16.82 20.15
N ARG A 115 12.21 16.43 21.39
CA ARG A 115 12.65 17.15 22.61
C ARG A 115 14.17 17.18 22.72
N ILE A 116 14.84 16.04 22.52
CA ILE A 116 16.30 15.93 22.58
C ILE A 116 16.95 16.82 21.51
N LYS A 117 16.44 16.78 20.26
CA LYS A 117 16.98 17.62 19.18
C LYS A 117 16.82 19.12 19.45
N ARG A 118 15.72 19.54 20.07
CA ARG A 118 15.51 20.95 20.47
C ARG A 118 16.53 21.37 21.52
N SER A 119 16.68 20.58 22.58
CA SER A 119 17.63 20.86 23.66
C SER A 119 19.07 20.97 23.16
N ASN A 120 19.51 20.11 22.23
CA ASN A 120 20.86 20.21 21.66
C ASN A 120 21.08 21.47 20.83
N ARG A 121 20.03 22.00 20.17
CA ARG A 121 20.13 23.24 19.39
C ARG A 121 20.20 24.48 20.28
N GLU A 122 19.54 24.44 21.44
CA GLU A 122 19.56 25.55 22.42
C GLU A 122 20.87 25.59 23.22
N ALA A 123 21.59 24.47 23.27
CA ALA A 123 22.89 24.36 23.97
C ALA A 123 24.12 24.56 23.06
N SER A 124 23.92 24.83 21.75
CA SER A 124 24.98 25.11 20.77
C SER A 124 24.99 26.59 20.39
#